data_AF-A0A438M123-F1
#
_entry.id   AF-A0A438M123-F1
#
_cell.length_a   1.000
_cell.length_b   1.000
_cell.length_c   1.000
_cell.angle_alpha   90.00
_cell.angle_beta   90.00
_cell.angle_gamma   90.00
#
_symmetry.space_group_name_H-M   'P 1'
#
loop_
_entity.id
_entity.type
_entity.pdbx_description
1 polymer ?
#
loop_
_entity_poly.entity_id
_entity_poly.type
_entity_poly.pdbx_seq_one_letter_code
_entity_poly.pdbx_strand_id
1 'polypeptide(L)'
;MDKPEEPPLADPGEPQASRVTTIVLIVSLVLVVLVAGVAGTVAVLMTKNPDMPLLGGTVPHRLPVPIHFAPVRETKPAPCPGDPAVLDEEQKTCYLLEDGVTVHAVQQIEPVREKDGQYSVRIAIAPAFKEKLVQLIDEMVIEQRQVAVVLAPEQPDQPKIVLAAPIVTQAMDGDSMSITGFTEEEARALTARLLGPGASGTPAPTEPAGSSPPATPPGTTGTTGTPSTTGTPGTTGSTGTTGTNPANPGVTNPATNSGRTPDRHYATCKEAVAAGYGPYHKGTHEEYSWYPDVDNNGTACNSADIR
;
A
#
# COMPACT_ATOMS: atom_id res chain seq x y z
N MET A 1 -51.70 -95.96 1.27
CA MET A 1 -50.33 -95.40 1.38
C MET A 1 -50.27 -94.23 0.42
N ASP A 2 -50.71 -93.07 0.86
CA ASP A 2 -50.62 -91.83 0.09
C ASP A 2 -49.34 -91.11 0.48
N LYS A 3 -48.49 -90.89 -0.52
CA LYS A 3 -47.19 -90.26 -0.42
C LYS A 3 -47.40 -88.74 -0.32
N PRO A 4 -46.90 -88.02 0.70
CA PRO A 4 -47.00 -86.58 0.72
C PRO A 4 -46.13 -85.98 -0.40
N GLU A 5 -46.73 -85.18 -1.26
CA GLU A 5 -46.04 -84.35 -2.25
C GLU A 5 -45.18 -83.29 -1.54
N GLU A 6 -43.91 -83.25 -1.91
CA GLU A 6 -42.91 -82.30 -1.44
C GLU A 6 -43.09 -80.96 -2.20
N PRO A 7 -43.07 -79.80 -1.53
CA PRO A 7 -43.23 -78.52 -2.20
C PRO A 7 -41.97 -78.18 -3.03
N PRO A 8 -42.11 -77.54 -4.21
CA PRO A 8 -40.97 -77.20 -5.04
C PRO A 8 -40.08 -76.14 -4.36
N LEU A 9 -38.77 -76.36 -4.44
CA LEU A 9 -37.74 -75.41 -4.07
C LEU A 9 -37.89 -74.11 -4.88
N ALA A 10 -37.95 -72.98 -4.17
CA ALA A 10 -37.95 -71.66 -4.78
C ALA A 10 -36.60 -71.38 -5.46
N ASP A 11 -36.67 -70.93 -6.72
CA ASP A 11 -35.53 -70.50 -7.53
C ASP A 11 -34.89 -69.23 -6.92
N PRO A 12 -33.56 -69.18 -6.67
CA PRO A 12 -32.91 -67.99 -6.15
C PRO A 12 -32.86 -66.92 -7.25
N GLY A 13 -33.84 -66.02 -7.24
CA GLY A 13 -33.85 -64.86 -8.13
C GLY A 13 -32.54 -64.07 -8.03
N GLU A 14 -31.91 -63.82 -9.18
CA GLU A 14 -30.71 -62.99 -9.31
C GLU A 14 -30.91 -61.65 -8.59
N PRO A 15 -29.90 -61.13 -7.86
CA PRO A 15 -30.03 -59.86 -7.16
C PRO A 15 -30.10 -58.73 -8.18
N GLN A 16 -31.31 -58.32 -8.56
CA GLN A 16 -31.49 -57.08 -9.30
C GLN A 16 -31.16 -55.91 -8.37
N ALA A 17 -29.99 -55.32 -8.56
CA ALA A 17 -29.66 -54.03 -7.96
C ALA A 17 -30.82 -53.08 -8.26
N SER A 18 -31.51 -52.63 -7.20
CA SER A 18 -32.67 -51.75 -7.34
C SER A 18 -32.27 -50.56 -8.20
N ARG A 19 -33.06 -50.27 -9.24
CA ARG A 19 -32.83 -49.12 -10.13
C ARG A 19 -32.62 -47.83 -9.33
N VAL A 20 -33.22 -47.74 -8.14
CA VAL A 20 -33.05 -46.65 -7.18
C VAL A 20 -31.60 -46.54 -6.70
N THR A 21 -30.95 -47.64 -6.34
CA THR A 21 -29.54 -47.65 -5.90
C THR A 21 -28.61 -47.22 -7.02
N THR A 22 -28.86 -47.68 -8.25
CA THR A 22 -28.07 -47.26 -9.43
C THR A 22 -28.25 -45.77 -9.71
N ILE A 23 -29.48 -45.25 -9.62
CA ILE A 23 -29.76 -43.82 -9.80
C ILE A 23 -29.05 -43.00 -8.71
N VAL A 24 -29.13 -43.41 -7.45
CA VAL A 24 -28.44 -42.72 -6.34
C VAL A 24 -26.93 -42.70 -6.57
N LEU A 25 -26.33 -43.82 -6.96
CA LEU A 25 -24.88 -43.87 -7.23
C LEU A 25 -24.48 -42.97 -8.40
N ILE A 26 -25.27 -42.92 -9.47
CA ILE A 26 -25.01 -42.02 -10.61
C ILE A 26 -25.11 -40.57 -10.18
N VAL A 27 -26.16 -40.19 -9.44
CA VAL A 27 -26.34 -38.80 -8.95
C VAL A 27 -25.22 -38.41 -7.99
N SER A 28 -24.85 -39.29 -7.06
CA SER A 28 -23.72 -39.07 -6.16
C SER A 28 -22.41 -38.89 -6.92
N LEU A 29 -22.15 -39.71 -7.94
CA LEU A 29 -20.94 -39.61 -8.76
C LEU A 29 -20.92 -38.30 -9.57
N VAL A 30 -22.04 -37.91 -10.18
CA VAL A 30 -22.16 -36.62 -10.88
C VAL A 30 -21.91 -35.45 -9.92
N LEU A 31 -22.48 -35.50 -8.71
CA LEU A 31 -22.28 -34.44 -7.72
C LEU A 31 -20.82 -34.35 -7.27
N VAL A 32 -20.14 -35.48 -7.05
CA VAL A 32 -18.71 -35.51 -6.71
C VAL A 32 -17.86 -34.93 -7.85
N VAL A 33 -18.14 -35.29 -9.11
CA VAL A 33 -17.41 -34.76 -10.27
C VAL A 33 -17.64 -33.25 -10.43
N LEU A 34 -18.86 -32.77 -10.21
CA LEU A 34 -19.17 -31.33 -10.25
C LEU A 34 -18.45 -30.58 -9.14
N VAL A 35 -18.50 -31.08 -7.90
CA VAL A 35 -17.82 -30.43 -6.76
C VAL A 35 -16.31 -30.43 -6.94
N ALA A 36 -15.71 -31.55 -7.38
CA ALA A 36 -14.27 -31.64 -7.64
C ALA A 36 -13.84 -30.76 -8.82
N GLY A 37 -14.65 -30.69 -9.89
CA GLY A 37 -14.40 -29.82 -11.03
C GLY A 37 -14.42 -28.34 -10.65
N VAL A 38 -15.41 -27.92 -9.86
CA VAL A 38 -15.51 -26.54 -9.35
C VAL A 38 -14.36 -26.24 -8.38
N ALA A 39 -13.99 -27.17 -7.50
CA ALA A 39 -12.85 -26.99 -6.60
C ALA A 39 -11.53 -26.84 -7.37
N GLY A 40 -11.35 -27.61 -8.44
CA GLY A 40 -10.17 -27.52 -9.31
C GLY A 40 -10.07 -26.17 -10.03
N THR A 41 -11.17 -25.65 -10.57
CA THR A 41 -11.16 -24.32 -11.22
C THR A 41 -10.94 -23.20 -10.21
N VAL A 42 -11.52 -23.31 -9.01
CA VAL A 42 -11.30 -22.38 -7.90
C VAL A 42 -9.82 -22.35 -7.48
N ALA A 43 -9.17 -23.51 -7.36
CA ALA A 43 -7.74 -23.58 -7.02
C ALA A 43 -6.84 -22.92 -8.10
N VAL A 44 -7.17 -23.10 -9.38
CA VAL A 44 -6.45 -22.46 -10.49
C VAL A 44 -6.71 -20.94 -10.53
N LEU A 45 -7.89 -20.49 -10.11
CA LEU A 45 -8.22 -19.06 -10.04
C LEU A 45 -7.51 -18.38 -8.85
N MET A 46 -7.48 -19.04 -7.69
CA MET A 46 -6.78 -18.59 -6.49
C MET A 46 -5.26 -18.43 -6.71
N THR A 47 -4.66 -19.25 -7.58
CA THR A 47 -3.22 -19.14 -7.91
C THR A 47 -2.90 -18.05 -8.92
N LYS A 48 -3.88 -17.62 -9.72
CA LYS A 48 -3.68 -16.55 -10.72
C LYS A 48 -4.05 -15.16 -10.19
N ASN A 49 -5.07 -15.07 -9.34
CA ASN A 49 -5.56 -13.81 -8.76
C ASN A 49 -6.00 -14.03 -7.29
N PRO A 50 -5.08 -13.92 -6.31
CA PRO A 50 -5.42 -14.11 -4.90
C PRO A 50 -6.41 -13.07 -4.35
N ASP A 51 -6.53 -11.93 -5.03
CA ASP A 51 -7.39 -10.82 -4.63
C ASP A 51 -8.82 -10.88 -5.23
N MET A 52 -9.16 -11.94 -5.98
CA MET A 52 -10.47 -12.06 -6.61
C MET A 52 -11.45 -12.82 -5.69
N PRO A 53 -12.50 -12.16 -5.15
CA PRO A 53 -13.45 -12.83 -4.28
C PRO A 53 -14.26 -13.84 -5.09
N LEU A 54 -14.12 -15.13 -4.75
CA LEU A 54 -14.78 -16.27 -5.41
C LEU A 54 -16.33 -16.22 -5.37
N LEU A 55 -16.89 -15.34 -4.53
CA LEU A 55 -18.33 -15.26 -4.24
C LEU A 55 -18.90 -13.84 -4.45
N GLY A 56 -18.41 -13.10 -5.45
CA GLY A 56 -19.05 -11.86 -5.91
C GLY A 56 -18.89 -10.65 -4.97
N GLY A 57 -17.78 -10.58 -4.23
CA GLY A 57 -17.42 -9.37 -3.48
C GLY A 57 -17.02 -8.22 -4.40
N THR A 58 -17.24 -6.98 -3.95
CA THR A 58 -16.70 -5.78 -4.60
C THR A 58 -15.17 -5.85 -4.61
N VAL A 59 -14.55 -5.66 -5.77
CA VAL A 59 -13.09 -5.67 -5.90
C VAL A 59 -12.54 -4.44 -5.17
N PRO A 60 -11.58 -4.58 -4.24
CA PRO A 60 -10.97 -3.43 -3.58
C PRO A 60 -10.33 -2.47 -4.59
N HIS A 61 -10.63 -1.20 -4.45
CA HIS A 61 -10.00 -0.11 -5.16
C HIS A 61 -8.63 0.18 -4.54
N ARG A 62 -7.56 -0.03 -5.30
CA ARG A 62 -6.20 0.40 -4.90
C ARG A 62 -6.11 1.91 -4.94
N LEU A 63 -5.59 2.47 -3.87
CA LEU A 63 -5.39 3.91 -3.74
C LEU A 63 -4.07 4.30 -4.43
N PRO A 64 -4.05 5.37 -5.24
CA PRO A 64 -2.82 5.86 -5.85
C PRO A 64 -1.84 6.41 -4.81
N VAL A 65 -2.38 6.98 -3.73
CA VAL A 65 -1.62 7.42 -2.56
C VAL A 65 -2.20 6.68 -1.34
N PRO A 66 -1.40 5.87 -0.63
CA PRO A 66 -1.87 5.17 0.57
C PRO A 66 -2.37 6.15 1.63
N ILE A 67 -3.43 5.75 2.34
CA ILE A 67 -3.94 6.50 3.48
C ILE A 67 -3.33 5.91 4.74
N HIS A 68 -2.63 6.72 5.52
CA HIS A 68 -2.10 6.33 6.82
C HIS A 68 -2.96 6.91 7.93
N PHE A 69 -3.53 6.02 8.75
CA PHE A 69 -4.30 6.37 9.93
C PHE A 69 -3.41 6.28 11.15
N ALA A 70 -3.14 7.40 11.82
CA ALA A 70 -2.21 7.45 12.94
C ALA A 70 -2.79 8.20 14.14
N PRO A 71 -2.63 7.70 15.38
CA PRO A 71 -2.93 8.46 16.58
C PRO A 71 -2.13 9.76 16.62
N VAL A 72 -2.78 10.85 17.00
CA VAL A 72 -2.10 12.12 17.24
C VAL A 72 -1.59 12.14 18.67
N ARG A 73 -0.29 12.37 18.85
CA ARG A 73 0.33 12.62 20.17
C ARG A 73 0.16 14.06 20.60
N GLU A 74 0.47 14.96 19.68
CA GLU A 74 0.59 16.39 19.97
C GLU A 74 0.35 17.18 18.68
N THR A 75 -0.23 18.38 18.82
CA THR A 75 -0.37 19.35 17.73
C THR A 75 0.42 20.61 18.05
N LYS A 76 1.14 21.15 17.06
CA LYS A 76 1.93 22.38 17.19
C LYS A 76 1.70 23.29 16.00
N PRO A 77 1.77 24.62 16.15
CA PRO A 77 1.81 25.51 15.01
C PRO A 77 3.09 25.27 14.20
N ALA A 78 3.01 25.45 12.88
CA ALA A 78 4.16 25.40 11.99
C ALA A 78 5.21 26.46 12.39
N PRO A 79 6.51 26.21 12.17
CA PRO A 79 7.12 25.09 11.42
C PRO A 79 7.30 23.80 12.24
N CYS A 80 7.30 22.65 11.56
CA CYS A 80 7.35 21.35 12.22
C CYS A 80 8.73 21.05 12.83
N PRO A 81 8.80 20.44 14.03
CA PRO A 81 10.06 20.18 14.73
C PRO A 81 10.92 19.05 14.14
N GLY A 82 10.58 18.52 12.96
CA GLY A 82 11.19 17.35 12.33
C GLY A 82 10.30 16.11 12.40
N ASP A 83 10.76 14.99 11.84
CA ASP A 83 10.02 13.72 11.83
C ASP A 83 9.81 13.17 13.26
N PRO A 84 8.64 12.59 13.59
CA PRO A 84 7.55 12.20 12.70
C PRO A 84 6.42 13.25 12.56
N ALA A 85 6.72 14.55 12.67
CA ALA A 85 5.70 15.60 12.56
C ALA A 85 5.25 15.79 11.10
N VAL A 86 3.94 15.64 10.85
CA VAL A 86 3.34 15.82 9.52
C VAL A 86 2.52 17.11 9.50
N LEU A 87 2.65 17.89 8.43
CA LEU A 87 1.96 19.16 8.26
C LEU A 87 0.55 18.97 7.68
N ASP A 88 -0.40 19.82 8.07
CA ASP A 88 -1.71 19.92 7.41
C ASP A 88 -1.61 20.52 6.00
N GLU A 89 -2.70 20.37 5.25
CA GLU A 89 -2.82 20.92 3.91
C GLU A 89 -2.71 22.46 3.90
N GLU A 90 -3.21 23.13 4.96
CA GLU A 90 -3.16 24.58 5.11
C GLU A 90 -1.77 25.11 5.50
N GLN A 91 -0.80 24.23 5.77
CA GLN A 91 0.55 24.56 6.21
C GLN A 91 0.61 25.37 7.51
N LYS A 92 -0.32 25.11 8.43
CA LYS A 92 -0.48 25.82 9.70
C LYS A 92 -0.18 24.95 10.90
N THR A 93 -0.49 23.66 10.83
CA THR A 93 -0.47 22.77 12.01
C THR A 93 0.36 21.53 11.72
N CYS A 94 1.30 21.26 12.62
CA CYS A 94 2.11 20.06 12.65
C CYS A 94 1.52 19.07 13.64
N TYR A 95 1.29 17.85 13.18
CA TYR A 95 0.78 16.75 13.97
C TYR A 95 1.92 15.78 14.25
N LEU A 96 2.30 15.60 15.51
CA LEU A 96 3.19 14.51 15.92
C LEU A 96 2.37 13.23 15.97
N LEU A 97 2.71 12.28 15.10
CA LEU A 97 1.96 11.04 14.93
C LEU A 97 2.65 9.87 15.64
N GLU A 98 1.85 8.93 16.13
CA GLU A 98 2.31 7.61 16.57
C GLU A 98 2.33 6.63 15.38
N ASP A 99 2.83 5.42 15.64
CA ASP A 99 2.68 4.34 14.68
C ASP A 99 1.20 4.06 14.42
N GLY A 100 0.88 3.91 13.14
CA GLY A 100 -0.49 3.80 12.65
C GLY A 100 -0.67 2.67 11.65
N VAL A 101 -1.82 2.68 10.98
CA VAL A 101 -2.18 1.68 9.96
C VAL A 101 -2.18 2.34 8.59
N THR A 102 -1.35 1.84 7.68
CA THR A 102 -1.36 2.24 6.27
C THR A 102 -2.31 1.35 5.47
N VAL A 103 -3.24 1.97 4.76
CA VAL A 103 -4.24 1.34 3.90
C VAL A 103 -3.92 1.68 2.45
N HIS A 104 -3.61 0.64 1.67
CA HIS A 104 -3.29 0.77 0.24
C HIS A 104 -4.51 0.50 -0.66
N ALA A 105 -5.61 -0.02 -0.09
CA ALA A 105 -6.82 -0.33 -0.83
C ALA A 105 -8.07 -0.19 0.05
N VAL A 106 -9.16 0.26 -0.56
CA VAL A 106 -10.47 0.48 0.06
C VAL A 106 -11.54 -0.21 -0.78
N GLN A 107 -12.66 -0.58 -0.17
CA GLN A 107 -13.81 -1.05 -0.93
C GLN A 107 -14.53 0.13 -1.61
N GLN A 108 -14.69 1.25 -0.89
CA GLN A 108 -15.43 2.41 -1.36
C GLN A 108 -15.09 3.64 -0.52
N ILE A 109 -15.09 4.82 -1.14
CA ILE A 109 -15.05 6.12 -0.45
C ILE A 109 -16.15 6.98 -1.04
N GLU A 110 -17.05 7.49 -0.20
CA GLU A 110 -18.16 8.32 -0.68
C GLU A 110 -18.58 9.37 0.36
N PRO A 111 -19.05 10.55 -0.09
CA PRO A 111 -19.74 11.48 0.76
C PRO A 111 -21.15 10.95 1.07
N VAL A 112 -21.53 10.98 2.35
CA VAL A 112 -22.83 10.56 2.84
C VAL A 112 -23.50 11.75 3.51
N ARG A 113 -24.75 12.02 3.16
CA ARG A 113 -25.54 13.07 3.83
C ARG A 113 -26.10 12.53 5.13
N GLU A 114 -25.77 13.21 6.23
CA GLU A 114 -26.24 12.90 7.56
C GLU A 114 -27.65 13.47 7.81
N LYS A 115 -28.31 12.95 8.86
CA LYS A 115 -29.70 13.34 9.20
C LYS A 115 -29.82 14.80 9.64
N ASP A 116 -28.75 15.37 10.17
CA ASP A 116 -28.65 16.77 10.59
C ASP A 116 -28.38 17.74 9.42
N GLY A 117 -28.22 17.20 8.20
CA GLY A 117 -27.94 17.96 6.99
C GLY A 117 -26.46 18.23 6.74
N GLN A 118 -25.56 17.83 7.65
CA GLN A 118 -24.12 17.79 7.41
C GLN A 118 -23.77 16.63 6.49
N TYR A 119 -22.53 16.61 6.00
CA TYR A 119 -21.97 15.48 5.27
C TYR A 119 -20.88 14.80 6.09
N SER A 120 -20.78 13.50 5.89
CA SER A 120 -19.66 12.67 6.33
C SER A 120 -18.97 12.04 5.12
N VAL A 121 -17.70 11.68 5.26
CA VAL A 121 -17.00 10.85 4.27
C VAL A 121 -16.91 9.45 4.84
N ARG A 122 -17.62 8.50 4.22
CA ARG A 122 -17.59 7.08 4.58
C ARG A 122 -16.47 6.40 3.81
N ILE A 123 -15.59 5.73 4.53
CA ILE A 123 -14.46 4.97 3.99
C ILE A 123 -14.69 3.50 4.35
N ALA A 124 -15.07 2.69 3.37
CA ALA A 124 -15.16 1.25 3.50
C ALA A 124 -13.78 0.63 3.23
N ILE A 125 -13.22 -0.06 4.22
CA ILE A 125 -11.84 -0.55 4.24
C ILE A 125 -11.78 -1.94 3.60
N ALA A 126 -10.71 -2.21 2.85
CA ALA A 126 -10.51 -3.54 2.29
C ALA A 126 -10.25 -4.57 3.41
N PRO A 127 -10.73 -5.83 3.26
CA PRO A 127 -10.62 -6.85 4.31
C PRO A 127 -9.20 -7.05 4.87
N ALA A 128 -8.17 -6.92 4.02
CA ALA A 128 -6.76 -7.09 4.39
C ALA A 128 -6.26 -6.10 5.46
N PHE A 129 -6.91 -4.95 5.61
CA PHE A 129 -6.49 -3.90 6.57
C PHE A 129 -7.48 -3.72 7.73
N LYS A 130 -8.64 -4.38 7.66
CA LYS A 130 -9.76 -4.17 8.58
C LYS A 130 -9.37 -4.43 10.03
N GLU A 131 -8.82 -5.60 10.34
CA GLU A 131 -8.53 -6.00 11.73
C GLU A 131 -7.58 -5.02 12.43
N LYS A 132 -6.53 -4.60 11.72
CA LYS A 132 -5.56 -3.63 12.25
C LYS A 132 -6.21 -2.28 12.52
N LEU A 133 -7.05 -1.80 11.61
CA LEU A 133 -7.71 -0.51 11.78
C LEU A 133 -8.78 -0.55 12.87
N VAL A 134 -9.57 -1.62 12.96
CA VAL A 134 -10.54 -1.80 14.05
C VAL A 134 -9.84 -1.75 15.40
N GLN A 135 -8.73 -2.49 15.56
CA GLN A 135 -7.95 -2.45 16.79
C GLN A 135 -7.49 -1.02 17.11
N LEU A 136 -6.95 -0.30 16.12
CA LEU A 136 -6.50 1.08 16.30
C LEU A 136 -7.65 1.99 16.76
N ILE A 137 -8.80 1.93 16.08
CA ILE A 137 -9.95 2.80 16.39
C ILE A 137 -10.57 2.47 17.75
N ASP A 138 -10.65 1.17 18.11
CA ASP A 138 -11.17 0.72 19.40
C ASP A 138 -10.29 1.17 20.58
N GLU A 139 -8.97 1.24 20.39
CA GLU A 139 -8.07 1.82 21.39
C GLU A 139 -8.28 3.34 21.50
N MET A 140 -8.48 4.04 20.38
CA MET A 140 -8.61 5.49 20.35
C MET A 140 -9.97 6.01 20.86
N VAL A 141 -11.05 5.25 20.71
CA VAL A 141 -12.38 5.66 21.18
C VAL A 141 -12.46 5.68 22.71
N ILE A 142 -11.73 4.80 23.40
CA ILE A 142 -11.72 4.72 24.87
C ILE A 142 -11.21 6.03 25.47
N GLU A 143 -10.15 6.59 24.89
CA GLU A 143 -9.51 7.82 25.35
C GLU A 143 -10.01 9.06 24.60
N GLN A 144 -10.96 8.92 23.67
CA GLN A 144 -11.43 9.98 22.76
C GLN A 144 -10.27 10.76 22.12
N ARG A 145 -9.28 10.02 21.59
CA ARG A 145 -8.09 10.58 20.97
C ARG A 145 -8.34 10.93 19.51
N GLN A 146 -7.51 11.84 18.99
CA GLN A 146 -7.51 12.19 17.57
C GLN A 146 -6.78 11.12 16.75
N VAL A 147 -7.32 10.79 15.58
CA VAL A 147 -6.65 9.96 14.57
C VAL A 147 -6.48 10.80 13.31
N ALA A 148 -5.23 11.04 12.94
CA ALA A 148 -4.88 11.72 11.71
C ALA A 148 -5.13 10.80 10.51
N VAL A 149 -5.78 11.35 9.50
CA VAL A 149 -5.95 10.76 8.17
C VAL A 149 -4.91 11.43 7.26
N VAL A 150 -3.88 10.67 6.91
CA VAL A 150 -2.68 11.19 6.26
C VAL A 150 -2.56 10.60 4.86
N LEU A 151 -2.34 11.44 3.86
CA LEU A 151 -1.85 10.97 2.56
C LEU A 151 -0.36 10.66 2.71
N ALA A 152 0.00 9.39 2.55
CA ALA A 152 1.36 8.89 2.75
C ALA A 152 1.90 8.31 1.43
N PRO A 153 2.38 9.16 0.50
CA PRO A 153 2.99 8.69 -0.74
C PRO A 153 4.19 7.80 -0.46
N GLU A 154 4.41 6.79 -1.30
CA GLU A 154 5.53 5.86 -1.16
C GLU A 154 6.85 6.48 -1.63
N GLN A 155 6.79 7.53 -2.45
CA GLN A 155 7.99 8.26 -2.87
C GLN A 155 8.52 9.12 -1.72
N PRO A 156 9.80 8.99 -1.34
CA PRO A 156 10.39 9.72 -0.21
C PRO A 156 10.46 11.24 -0.44
N ASP A 157 10.46 11.67 -1.70
CA ASP A 157 10.51 13.09 -2.07
C ASP A 157 9.15 13.80 -1.94
N GLN A 158 8.06 13.04 -1.78
CA GLN A 158 6.73 13.62 -1.61
C GLN A 158 6.38 13.73 -0.13
N PRO A 159 6.06 14.93 0.37
CA PRO A 159 5.71 15.09 1.77
C PRO A 159 4.39 14.38 2.08
N LYS A 160 4.33 13.77 3.26
CA LYS A 160 3.06 13.34 3.84
C LYS A 160 2.22 14.57 4.18
N ILE A 161 0.91 14.47 4.07
CA ILE A 161 -0.02 15.58 4.34
C ILE A 161 -1.16 15.07 5.20
N VAL A 162 -1.44 15.75 6.32
CA VAL A 162 -2.64 15.49 7.14
C VAL A 162 -3.83 16.15 6.46
N LEU A 163 -4.82 15.35 6.07
CA LEU A 163 -6.08 15.86 5.49
C LEU A 163 -7.11 16.20 6.56
N ALA A 164 -7.13 15.41 7.64
CA ALA A 164 -8.05 15.58 8.75
C ALA A 164 -7.46 14.93 10.01
N ALA A 165 -7.82 15.45 11.18
CA ALA A 165 -7.49 14.84 12.47
C ALA A 165 -8.71 14.83 13.41
N PRO A 166 -9.79 14.10 13.04
CA PRO A 166 -11.00 14.02 13.86
C PRO A 166 -10.73 13.31 15.19
N ILE A 167 -11.52 13.67 16.20
CA ILE A 167 -11.63 12.90 17.45
C ILE A 167 -12.46 11.65 17.19
N VAL A 168 -11.95 10.49 17.61
CA VAL A 168 -12.68 9.23 17.52
C VAL A 168 -13.74 9.17 18.61
N THR A 169 -15.01 9.11 18.20
CA THR A 169 -16.17 9.09 19.11
C THR A 169 -16.95 7.78 19.05
N GLN A 170 -16.67 6.93 18.06
CA GLN A 170 -17.33 5.67 17.84
C GLN A 170 -16.30 4.60 17.48
N ALA A 171 -16.55 3.38 17.97
CA ALA A 171 -15.84 2.20 17.53
C ALA A 171 -16.12 1.93 16.04
N MET A 172 -15.25 1.16 15.40
CA MET A 172 -15.44 0.81 14.00
C MET A 172 -16.39 -0.38 13.88
N ASP A 173 -17.68 -0.11 13.74
CA ASP A 173 -18.70 -1.15 13.53
C ASP A 173 -18.71 -1.62 12.07
N GLY A 174 -18.21 -2.83 11.83
CA GLY A 174 -18.29 -3.46 10.50
C GLY A 174 -17.05 -3.25 9.65
N ASP A 175 -17.20 -2.73 8.43
CA ASP A 175 -16.13 -2.60 7.43
C ASP A 175 -15.85 -1.15 7.02
N SER A 176 -16.47 -0.18 7.68
CA SER A 176 -16.34 1.23 7.33
C SER A 176 -16.19 2.14 8.53
N MET A 177 -15.53 3.27 8.32
CA MET A 177 -15.51 4.41 9.23
C MET A 177 -16.07 5.64 8.54
N SER A 178 -16.59 6.59 9.31
CA SER A 178 -17.11 7.86 8.81
C SER A 178 -16.40 9.03 9.47
N ILE A 179 -16.01 10.02 8.68
CA ILE A 179 -15.48 11.29 9.16
C ILE A 179 -16.58 12.33 8.99
N THR A 180 -17.13 12.85 10.09
CA THR A 180 -18.30 13.73 10.10
C THR A 180 -17.92 15.21 10.17
N GLY A 181 -18.87 16.10 9.85
CA GLY A 181 -18.74 17.54 10.11
C GLY A 181 -18.30 18.36 8.90
N PHE A 182 -18.59 17.87 7.69
CA PHE A 182 -18.26 18.55 6.44
C PHE A 182 -19.49 19.15 5.78
N THR A 183 -19.28 20.18 4.99
CA THR A 183 -20.20 20.58 3.92
C THR A 183 -20.17 19.58 2.76
N GLU A 184 -21.15 19.65 1.85
CA GLU A 184 -21.21 18.79 0.67
C GLU A 184 -19.94 18.93 -0.18
N GLU A 185 -19.51 20.18 -0.38
CA GLU A 185 -18.35 20.54 -1.18
C GLU A 185 -17.05 20.02 -0.54
N GLU A 186 -16.90 20.18 0.78
CA GLU A 186 -15.74 19.67 1.52
C GLU A 186 -15.68 18.14 1.51
N ALA A 187 -16.80 17.45 1.74
CA ALA A 187 -16.85 15.99 1.73
C ALA A 187 -16.50 15.43 0.35
N ARG A 188 -16.98 16.08 -0.72
CA ARG A 188 -16.65 15.72 -2.10
C ARG A 188 -15.19 15.99 -2.42
N ALA A 189 -14.64 17.12 -1.98
CA ALA A 189 -13.22 17.45 -2.15
C ALA A 189 -12.33 16.45 -1.42
N LEU A 190 -12.66 16.09 -0.18
CA LEU A 190 -11.93 15.08 0.59
C LEU A 190 -11.99 13.71 -0.09
N THR A 191 -13.17 13.28 -0.56
CA THR A 191 -13.32 12.03 -1.32
C THR A 191 -12.44 12.01 -2.57
N ALA A 192 -12.42 13.10 -3.34
CA ALA A 192 -11.60 13.22 -4.54
C ALA A 192 -10.09 13.18 -4.23
N ARG A 193 -9.65 13.77 -3.12
CA ARG A 193 -8.25 13.72 -2.67
C ARG A 193 -7.85 12.31 -2.26
N LEU A 194 -8.68 11.62 -1.48
CA LEU A 194 -8.41 10.26 -1.01
C LEU A 194 -8.32 9.26 -2.16
N LEU A 195 -9.21 9.36 -3.16
CA LEU A 195 -9.17 8.47 -4.32
C LEU A 195 -8.16 8.91 -5.40
N GLY A 196 -7.60 10.12 -5.27
CA GLY A 196 -6.65 10.72 -6.20
C GLY A 196 -7.26 11.19 -7.54
N PRO A 197 -6.46 11.82 -8.42
CA PRO A 197 -6.91 12.46 -9.66
C PRO A 197 -7.52 11.52 -10.73
N GLY A 198 -7.72 10.23 -10.44
CA GLY A 198 -8.34 9.25 -11.35
C GLY A 198 -9.77 8.84 -11.01
N ALA A 199 -10.34 9.34 -9.91
CA ALA A 199 -11.57 8.76 -9.35
C ALA A 199 -12.87 9.46 -9.74
N SER A 200 -12.78 10.58 -10.46
CA SER A 200 -13.94 11.13 -11.12
C SER A 200 -14.12 10.41 -12.44
N GLY A 201 -15.14 9.54 -12.53
CA GLY A 201 -15.71 9.05 -13.79
C GLY A 201 -16.38 10.19 -14.58
N THR A 202 -15.63 11.25 -14.86
CA THR A 202 -15.99 12.30 -15.81
C THR A 202 -15.44 11.87 -17.17
N PRO A 203 -16.26 11.77 -18.23
CA PRO A 203 -15.74 11.48 -19.56
C PRO A 203 -14.72 12.56 -19.91
N ALA A 204 -13.53 12.14 -20.30
CA ALA A 204 -12.50 13.02 -20.84
C ALA A 204 -13.14 13.92 -21.91
N PRO A 205 -12.86 15.25 -21.92
CA PRO A 205 -13.20 16.05 -23.08
C PRO A 205 -12.46 15.43 -24.26
N THR A 206 -13.22 15.03 -25.29
CA THR A 206 -12.67 14.61 -26.57
C THR A 206 -11.88 15.78 -27.15
N GLU A 207 -10.57 15.78 -26.92
CA GLU A 207 -9.67 16.72 -27.56
C GLU A 207 -9.53 16.30 -29.03
N PRO A 208 -9.86 17.15 -30.01
CA PRO A 208 -9.83 16.78 -31.41
C PRO A 208 -8.38 16.54 -31.85
N ALA A 209 -8.19 15.41 -32.53
CA ALA A 209 -6.96 15.11 -33.27
C ALA A 209 -6.64 16.24 -34.27
N GLY A 210 -5.40 16.73 -34.23
CA GLY A 210 -4.83 17.47 -35.35
C GLY A 210 -3.69 18.41 -34.98
N SER A 211 -2.45 17.95 -35.19
CA SER A 211 -1.45 18.57 -36.09
C SER A 211 -0.02 18.26 -35.64
N SER A 212 0.63 17.35 -36.36
CA SER A 212 2.06 17.07 -36.29
C SER A 212 2.91 18.31 -36.65
N PRO A 213 4.05 18.58 -35.99
CA PRO A 213 5.06 19.48 -36.53
C PRO A 213 5.97 18.76 -37.56
N PRO A 214 6.44 19.46 -38.61
CA PRO A 214 7.16 18.83 -39.71
C PRO A 214 8.66 18.63 -39.43
N ALA A 215 9.18 17.58 -40.05
CA ALA A 215 10.59 17.19 -40.08
C ALA A 215 11.49 18.21 -40.81
N THR A 216 12.73 18.34 -40.37
CA THR A 216 13.81 19.04 -41.09
C THR A 216 15.01 18.10 -41.29
N PRO A 217 15.50 17.93 -42.53
CA PRO A 217 16.87 17.47 -42.80
C PRO A 217 17.59 18.43 -43.79
N PRO A 218 18.86 18.20 -44.18
CA PRO A 218 20.05 17.71 -43.46
C PRO A 218 21.26 18.67 -43.60
N GLY A 219 22.38 18.35 -42.94
CA GLY A 219 23.50 19.26 -42.64
C GLY A 219 24.52 19.57 -43.74
N THR A 220 25.58 20.30 -43.34
CA THR A 220 26.86 20.41 -44.05
C THR A 220 27.98 20.78 -43.05
N THR A 221 29.13 20.15 -43.28
CA THR A 221 30.45 20.16 -42.64
C THR A 221 31.16 21.51 -42.53
N GLY A 222 32.03 21.65 -41.51
CA GLY A 222 33.07 22.69 -41.45
C GLY A 222 34.02 22.56 -40.25
N THR A 223 35.23 22.11 -40.52
CA THR A 223 36.34 21.77 -39.60
C THR A 223 37.15 22.99 -39.14
N THR A 224 37.82 22.84 -37.99
CA THR A 224 39.18 23.37 -37.62
C THR A 224 39.25 24.65 -36.78
N GLY A 225 39.95 24.56 -35.63
CA GLY A 225 40.64 25.69 -35.01
C GLY A 225 40.79 25.64 -33.49
N THR A 226 41.79 24.94 -32.97
CA THR A 226 42.45 25.25 -31.67
C THR A 226 43.69 26.11 -32.01
N PRO A 227 44.07 27.14 -31.21
CA PRO A 227 45.01 26.89 -30.11
C PRO A 227 44.88 27.78 -28.85
N SER A 228 45.17 27.13 -27.72
CA SER A 228 45.82 27.56 -26.46
C SER A 228 46.16 29.04 -26.19
N THR A 229 45.84 29.51 -24.97
CA THR A 229 46.68 30.47 -24.24
C THR A 229 46.56 30.32 -22.70
N THR A 230 47.73 30.28 -22.07
CA THR A 230 48.04 30.11 -20.64
C THR A 230 47.83 31.41 -19.82
N GLY A 231 47.42 31.29 -18.55
CA GLY A 231 47.53 32.37 -17.55
C GLY A 231 46.96 32.02 -16.17
N THR A 232 47.83 31.78 -15.19
CA THR A 232 47.63 31.81 -13.72
C THR A 232 48.46 33.04 -13.21
N PRO A 233 48.35 33.64 -12.00
CA PRO A 233 47.67 33.27 -10.74
C PRO A 233 46.85 34.37 -10.01
N GLY A 234 46.04 33.92 -9.04
CA GLY A 234 45.84 34.58 -7.73
C GLY A 234 44.65 35.54 -7.59
N THR A 235 43.78 35.28 -6.61
CA THR A 235 43.36 36.24 -5.56
C THR A 235 42.52 35.51 -4.49
N THR A 236 42.82 35.84 -3.25
CA THR A 236 42.31 35.36 -1.96
C THR A 236 40.92 35.89 -1.59
N GLY A 237 40.20 35.15 -0.74
CA GLY A 237 39.00 35.58 0.00
C GLY A 237 37.80 34.65 -0.26
N SER A 238 36.94 34.26 0.68
CA SER A 238 36.83 34.41 2.12
C SER A 238 35.70 33.46 2.55
N THR A 239 35.82 32.86 3.74
CA THR A 239 34.72 32.43 4.66
C THR A 239 33.56 31.54 4.16
N GLY A 240 33.42 30.37 4.80
CA GLY A 240 32.20 29.55 4.82
C GLY A 240 32.40 28.33 5.74
N THR A 241 32.39 28.53 7.06
CA THR A 241 31.24 28.23 7.95
C THR A 241 31.00 26.73 8.11
N THR A 242 31.34 26.27 9.31
CA THR A 242 30.95 25.03 9.98
C THR A 242 29.45 24.76 9.82
N GLY A 243 29.10 23.70 9.09
CA GLY A 243 27.75 23.14 9.05
C GLY A 243 27.71 21.86 9.87
N THR A 244 27.49 22.00 11.18
CA THR A 244 27.13 20.90 12.07
C THR A 244 25.70 20.49 11.72
N ASN A 245 25.54 19.42 10.93
CA ASN A 245 24.23 18.88 10.59
C ASN A 245 23.77 17.93 11.71
N PRO A 246 22.59 18.13 12.33
CA PRO A 246 22.02 17.16 13.25
C PRO A 246 21.63 15.89 12.48
N ALA A 247 22.03 14.75 13.03
CA ALA A 247 21.88 13.43 12.46
C ALA A 247 20.41 13.06 12.18
N ASN A 248 20.12 12.75 10.91
CA ASN A 248 18.96 11.96 10.50
C ASN A 248 19.43 10.50 10.40
N PRO A 249 18.84 9.54 11.15
CA PRO A 249 19.25 8.15 11.04
C PRO A 249 18.56 7.51 9.83
N GLY A 250 19.36 7.19 8.80
CA GLY A 250 19.01 6.12 7.86
C GLY A 250 18.56 6.51 6.46
N VAL A 251 19.27 7.41 5.76
CA VAL A 251 19.03 7.63 4.32
C VAL A 251 20.27 7.25 3.53
N THR A 252 20.38 5.97 3.17
CA THR A 252 21.21 5.59 2.02
C THR A 252 20.58 6.11 0.74
N ASN A 253 21.36 6.91 0.01
CA ASN A 253 21.04 7.28 -1.36
C ASN A 253 20.71 6.03 -2.18
N PRO A 254 19.59 6.00 -2.94
CA PRO A 254 19.27 4.85 -3.78
C PRO A 254 20.32 4.73 -4.89
N ALA A 255 20.94 3.56 -5.03
CA ALA A 255 21.90 3.32 -6.11
C ALA A 255 21.64 1.99 -6.82
N THR A 256 21.36 2.08 -8.11
CA THR A 256 21.57 1.01 -9.09
C THR A 256 22.90 1.25 -9.81
N ASN A 257 23.88 0.39 -9.52
CA ASN A 257 25.12 0.02 -10.24
C ASN A 257 25.88 1.02 -11.15
N SER A 258 27.21 1.01 -10.92
CA SER A 258 28.34 1.41 -11.80
C SER A 258 28.71 2.90 -11.82
N GLY A 259 29.30 3.40 -10.74
CA GLY A 259 29.97 4.71 -10.72
C GLY A 259 29.82 5.54 -9.44
N ARG A 260 29.12 5.02 -8.42
CA ARG A 260 29.06 5.66 -7.11
C ARG A 260 30.40 5.44 -6.36
N THR A 261 30.87 6.48 -5.68
CA THR A 261 31.92 6.34 -4.68
C THR A 261 31.31 5.62 -3.46
N PRO A 262 31.85 4.46 -3.05
CA PRO A 262 31.36 3.74 -1.88
C PRO A 262 31.25 4.68 -0.68
N ASP A 263 30.23 4.47 0.15
CA ASP A 263 30.10 5.20 1.41
C ASP A 263 31.32 4.95 2.31
N ARG A 264 31.55 5.84 3.28
CA ARG A 264 32.61 5.62 4.26
C ARG A 264 32.28 4.36 5.07
N HIS A 265 33.21 3.41 5.11
CA HIS A 265 33.10 2.23 5.95
C HIS A 265 33.41 2.57 7.41
N TYR A 266 32.49 2.22 8.31
CA TYR A 266 32.61 2.38 9.76
C TYR A 266 32.78 1.01 10.43
N ALA A 267 33.26 0.99 11.68
CA ALA A 267 33.50 -0.26 12.38
C ALA A 267 32.21 -0.98 12.77
N THR A 268 31.10 -0.25 12.93
CA THR A 268 29.80 -0.79 13.34
C THR A 268 28.64 -0.10 12.62
N CYS A 269 27.50 -0.81 12.48
CA CYS A 269 26.26 -0.22 11.97
C CYS A 269 25.79 0.97 12.79
N LYS A 270 26.01 0.94 14.11
CA LYS A 270 25.64 2.02 15.01
C LYS A 270 26.35 3.33 14.67
N GLU A 271 27.65 3.25 14.37
CA GLU A 271 28.43 4.42 13.92
C GLU A 271 28.02 4.89 12.53
N ALA A 272 27.77 3.95 11.61
CA ALA A 272 27.29 4.26 10.27
C ALA A 272 25.96 5.04 10.33
N VAL A 273 24.96 4.52 11.04
CA VAL A 273 23.65 5.15 11.19
C VAL A 273 23.73 6.48 11.92
N ALA A 274 24.58 6.60 12.96
CA ALA A 274 24.83 7.87 13.64
C ALA A 274 25.44 8.93 12.72
N ALA A 275 26.24 8.52 11.74
CA ALA A 275 26.79 9.38 10.70
C ALA A 275 25.85 9.57 9.49
N GLY A 276 24.64 9.01 9.53
CA GLY A 276 23.64 9.13 8.47
C GLY A 276 23.76 8.12 7.32
N TYR A 277 24.54 7.06 7.51
CA TYR A 277 24.76 5.97 6.55
C TYR A 277 23.92 4.73 6.91
N GLY A 278 23.63 3.88 5.92
CA GLY A 278 22.62 2.80 6.04
C GLY A 278 21.18 3.29 5.90
N PRO A 279 20.17 2.40 5.76
CA PRO A 279 20.28 0.94 5.72
C PRO A 279 20.69 0.38 4.34
N TYR A 280 21.60 -0.58 4.31
CA TYR A 280 22.14 -1.14 3.07
C TYR A 280 21.38 -2.39 2.63
N HIS A 281 20.92 -2.44 1.39
CA HIS A 281 20.22 -3.60 0.82
C HIS A 281 21.11 -4.55 0.01
N LYS A 282 20.89 -5.86 0.20
CA LYS A 282 21.60 -6.93 -0.51
C LYS A 282 21.42 -6.83 -2.02
N GLY A 283 22.54 -6.84 -2.75
CA GLY A 283 22.55 -6.80 -4.23
C GLY A 283 22.32 -5.40 -4.83
N THR A 284 22.00 -4.41 -4.00
CA THR A 284 21.86 -3.00 -4.40
C THR A 284 23.09 -2.20 -3.96
N HIS A 285 23.48 -2.36 -2.69
CA HIS A 285 24.59 -1.64 -2.08
C HIS A 285 25.78 -2.59 -1.91
N GLU A 286 26.96 -2.19 -2.37
CA GLU A 286 28.18 -2.95 -2.14
C GLU A 286 28.56 -2.95 -0.65
N GLU A 287 28.15 -1.90 0.05
CA GLU A 287 28.32 -1.69 1.48
C GLU A 287 27.53 -2.69 2.34
N TYR A 288 26.53 -3.37 1.76
CA TYR A 288 25.85 -4.49 2.44
C TYR A 288 26.83 -5.58 2.86
N SER A 289 27.90 -5.81 2.08
CA SER A 289 28.89 -6.84 2.37
C SER A 289 29.79 -6.52 3.57
N TRP A 290 29.77 -5.26 4.03
CA TRP A 290 30.65 -4.79 5.11
C TRP A 290 30.08 -5.02 6.49
N TYR A 291 28.75 -5.10 6.60
CA TYR A 291 28.06 -5.20 7.87
C TYR A 291 27.25 -6.50 7.96
N PRO A 292 27.20 -7.14 9.15
CA PRO A 292 26.37 -8.32 9.35
C PRO A 292 24.89 -7.94 9.40
N ASP A 293 24.11 -8.57 8.52
CA ASP A 293 22.65 -8.61 8.59
C ASP A 293 22.24 -9.60 9.70
N VAL A 294 21.86 -9.07 10.86
CA VAL A 294 21.63 -9.85 12.08
C VAL A 294 20.30 -10.59 12.01
N ASP A 295 19.28 -9.95 11.44
CA ASP A 295 17.93 -10.50 11.34
C ASP A 295 17.69 -11.29 10.03
N ASN A 296 18.67 -11.28 9.12
CA ASN A 296 18.68 -11.95 7.82
C ASN A 296 17.53 -11.54 6.90
N ASN A 297 17.05 -10.29 7.01
CA ASN A 297 15.95 -9.80 6.19
C ASN A 297 16.39 -9.26 4.81
N GLY A 298 17.70 -9.25 4.51
CA GLY A 298 18.27 -8.73 3.28
C GLY A 298 18.64 -7.24 3.33
N THR A 299 18.60 -6.63 4.51
CA THR A 299 18.93 -5.22 4.77
C THR A 299 19.84 -5.13 5.98
N ALA A 300 21.09 -4.70 5.78
CA ALA A 300 22.07 -4.49 6.83
C ALA A 300 22.00 -3.06 7.38
N CYS A 301 22.33 -2.90 8.66
CA CYS A 301 22.28 -1.62 9.39
C CYS A 301 20.89 -0.98 9.43
N ASN A 302 19.85 -1.81 9.50
CA ASN A 302 18.50 -1.36 9.87
C ASN A 302 18.36 -1.26 11.40
N SER A 303 17.19 -0.88 11.89
CA SER A 303 16.92 -0.79 13.34
C SER A 303 17.11 -2.10 14.11
N ALA A 304 16.99 -3.26 13.46
CA ALA A 304 17.19 -4.57 14.07
C ALA A 304 18.67 -4.99 14.15
N ASP A 305 19.55 -4.39 13.34
CA ASP A 305 20.99 -4.69 13.27
C ASP A 305 21.86 -3.79 14.15
N ILE A 306 21.30 -2.71 14.71
CA ILE A 306 22.04 -1.77 15.55
C ILE A 306 22.25 -2.40 16.94
N ARG A 307 23.49 -2.81 17.23
CA ARG A 307 23.96 -3.31 18.54
C ARG A 307 24.88 -2.29 19.23
#